data_AF-A0A8S2ITU5-F1
#
_entry.id   AF-A0A8S2ITU5-F1
#
_cell.length_a   1.000
_cell.length_b   1.000
_cell.length_c   1.000
_cell.angle_alpha   90.00
_cell.angle_beta   90.00
_cell.angle_gamma   90.00
#
_symmetry.space_group_name_H-M   'P 1'
#
loop_
_entity.id
_entity.type
_entity.pdbx_description
1 polymer ?
#
loop_
_entity_poly.entity_id
_entity_poly.type
_entity_poly.pdbx_seq_one_letter_code
_entity_poly.pdbx_strand_id
1 'polypeptide(L)'
;MIIFLLLLLLIHANGQDVCLLTDSDELGNNYVPNAPLRKSSLCDNTPSNDRLLLSGRVYDFSKKCGNGIPNVTLEVWQANYNGLYSTNENDWTCRGVFITDKYGNYNFSTILPGRESDGLGGYRPANIHFKITANGFHELVTQLYFYGDMFLSPNDTCQTCNSSSPTLVIELESIEDFKTAEGYWEIFLNPIQSITSTTTQATLSNLIPNIIQHIIEPAIQGAIDKVQPIVDDAKPIIKEVGGDIQTINNFFKRFG
;
A
#
# COMPACT_ATOMS: atom_id res chain seq x y z
N MET A 1 3.03 0.01 -17.76
CA MET A 1 2.74 1.45 -17.76
C MET A 1 1.58 1.83 -18.70
N ILE A 2 1.69 1.57 -20.01
CA ILE A 2 0.61 1.89 -21.00
C ILE A 2 -0.72 1.19 -20.71
N ILE A 3 -0.69 -0.08 -20.28
CA ILE A 3 -1.90 -0.85 -19.92
C ILE A 3 -2.62 -0.25 -18.69
N PHE A 4 -1.87 0.31 -17.74
CA PHE A 4 -2.43 0.88 -16.51
C PHE A 4 -3.06 2.25 -16.77
N LEU A 5 -2.42 3.09 -17.59
CA LEU A 5 -3.00 4.35 -18.08
C LEU A 5 -4.27 4.09 -18.91
N LEU A 6 -4.28 3.06 -19.76
CA LEU A 6 -5.46 2.65 -20.53
C LEU A 6 -6.59 2.16 -19.62
N LEU A 7 -6.26 1.44 -18.54
CA LEU A 7 -7.25 0.99 -17.55
C LEU A 7 -7.86 2.18 -16.81
N LEU A 8 -7.04 3.13 -16.36
CA LEU A 8 -7.50 4.37 -15.73
C LEU A 8 -8.38 5.20 -16.67
N LEU A 9 -8.02 5.35 -17.95
CA LEU A 9 -8.83 6.07 -18.94
C LEU A 9 -10.20 5.41 -19.20
N LEU A 10 -10.25 4.07 -19.25
CA LEU A 10 -11.51 3.31 -19.42
C LEU A 10 -12.42 3.37 -18.17
N ILE A 11 -11.83 3.56 -16.99
CA ILE A 11 -12.54 3.72 -15.72
C ILE A 11 -13.16 5.11 -15.62
N HIS A 12 -12.42 6.17 -15.97
CA HIS A 12 -12.94 7.55 -16.00
C HIS A 12 -14.09 7.70 -17.02
N ALA A 13 -14.02 6.99 -18.16
CA ALA A 13 -15.09 6.97 -19.16
C ALA A 13 -16.42 6.38 -18.65
N ASN A 14 -16.40 5.61 -17.55
CA ASN A 14 -17.59 5.01 -16.93
C ASN A 14 -18.15 5.78 -15.73
N GLY A 15 -17.61 6.96 -15.40
CA GLY A 15 -18.15 7.82 -14.34
C GLY A 15 -18.12 7.21 -12.93
N GLN A 16 -17.21 6.25 -12.67
CA GLN A 16 -16.92 5.80 -11.32
C GLN A 16 -15.64 6.48 -10.84
N ASP A 17 -15.77 7.31 -9.81
CA ASP A 17 -14.63 7.80 -9.04
C ASP A 17 -13.95 6.56 -8.41
N VAL A 18 -12.81 6.16 -8.96
CA VAL A 18 -12.00 5.07 -8.39
C VAL A 18 -11.06 5.67 -7.37
N CYS A 19 -11.50 5.64 -6.13
CA CYS A 19 -10.61 5.86 -5.00
C CYS A 19 -9.85 4.58 -4.69
N LEU A 20 -8.55 4.73 -4.50
CA LEU A 20 -7.64 3.66 -4.12
C LEU A 20 -7.37 3.77 -2.62
N LEU A 21 -7.35 2.63 -1.93
CA LEU A 21 -6.93 2.60 -0.54
C LEU A 21 -5.48 3.11 -0.47
N THR A 22 -5.17 4.00 0.46
CA THR A 22 -3.79 4.49 0.61
C THR A 22 -2.92 3.35 1.10
N ASP A 23 -1.86 3.06 0.35
CA ASP A 23 -0.93 2.01 0.71
C ASP A 23 -0.18 2.35 2.00
N SER A 24 0.15 1.30 2.76
CA SER A 24 1.10 1.44 3.86
C SER A 24 2.54 1.55 3.34
N ASP A 25 3.40 2.12 4.16
CA ASP A 25 4.83 2.16 3.94
C ASP A 25 5.56 2.02 5.29
N GLU A 26 6.88 1.88 5.25
CA GLU A 26 7.72 1.70 6.43
C GLU A 26 7.66 2.90 7.37
N LEU A 27 7.64 2.63 8.69
CA LEU A 27 7.76 3.66 9.72
C LEU A 27 9.11 4.39 9.65
N GLY A 28 10.15 3.66 9.27
CA GLY A 28 11.53 4.14 9.29
C GLY A 28 12.09 4.29 10.71
N ASN A 29 13.40 4.56 10.78
CA ASN A 29 14.13 4.60 12.05
C ASN A 29 14.07 5.97 12.75
N ASN A 30 13.48 6.97 12.08
CA ASN A 30 13.46 8.35 12.52
C ASN A 30 12.13 8.75 13.17
N TYR A 31 11.25 7.82 13.53
CA TYR A 31 10.02 8.17 14.25
C TYR A 31 10.32 8.56 15.71
N VAL A 32 9.75 9.68 16.16
CA VAL A 32 9.83 10.16 17.56
C VAL A 32 8.40 10.50 17.99
N PRO A 33 7.84 9.82 19.01
CA PRO A 33 6.47 10.06 19.46
C PRO A 33 6.33 11.41 20.19
N ASN A 34 5.09 11.83 20.42
CA ASN A 34 4.76 13.04 21.22
C ASN A 34 5.20 14.37 20.59
N ALA A 35 5.35 14.41 19.26
CA ALA A 35 5.56 15.66 18.55
C ALA A 35 4.43 16.67 18.86
N PRO A 36 4.73 17.97 18.91
CA PRO A 36 3.75 18.97 19.32
C PRO A 36 2.63 19.13 18.28
N LEU A 37 1.42 19.44 18.75
CA LEU A 37 0.35 19.93 17.90
C LEU A 37 0.77 21.24 17.22
N ARG A 38 0.63 21.31 15.90
CA ARG A 38 0.99 22.47 15.10
C ARG A 38 -0.24 23.11 14.48
N LYS A 39 -0.18 24.43 14.28
CA LYS A 39 -1.30 25.19 13.71
C LYS A 39 -1.34 25.12 12.18
N SER A 40 -0.20 25.34 11.54
CA SER A 40 -0.18 25.56 10.09
C SER A 40 1.13 25.22 9.40
N SER A 41 2.21 24.87 10.13
CA SER A 41 3.50 24.59 9.49
C SER A 41 4.34 23.56 10.20
N LEU A 42 5.02 22.71 9.42
CA LEU A 42 5.85 21.61 9.89
C LEU A 42 7.32 22.00 10.06
N CYS A 43 7.92 22.69 9.08
CA CYS A 43 9.35 22.95 9.05
C CYS A 43 9.77 24.38 8.66
N ASP A 44 9.39 25.36 9.49
CA ASP A 44 9.67 26.78 9.21
C ASP A 44 11.09 27.24 9.53
N ASN A 45 11.72 26.64 10.53
CA ASN A 45 12.99 27.13 11.09
C ASN A 45 14.23 26.68 10.29
N THR A 46 14.01 26.05 9.15
CA THR A 46 15.05 25.52 8.30
C THR A 46 15.31 26.48 7.12
N PRO A 47 16.58 26.83 6.83
CA PRO A 47 16.90 27.65 5.67
C PRO A 47 16.67 26.84 4.39
N SER A 48 15.49 26.99 3.78
CA SER A 48 15.16 26.50 2.44
C SER A 48 14.42 27.58 1.68
N ASN A 49 14.72 27.70 0.39
CA ASN A 49 13.97 28.53 -0.54
C ASN A 49 12.78 27.78 -1.15
N ASP A 50 12.79 26.45 -1.10
CA ASP A 50 11.76 25.61 -1.73
C ASP A 50 10.70 25.26 -0.68
N ARG A 51 9.56 25.95 -0.76
CA ARG A 51 8.40 25.80 0.12
C ARG A 51 7.40 24.84 -0.50
N LEU A 52 6.70 24.12 0.36
CA LEU A 52 5.63 23.21 -0.01
C LEU A 52 4.38 23.55 0.82
N LEU A 53 3.28 23.86 0.15
CA LEU A 53 1.95 23.87 0.75
C LEU A 53 1.33 22.51 0.49
N LEU A 54 1.25 21.68 1.52
CA LEU A 54 0.63 20.37 1.41
C LEU A 54 -0.78 20.44 1.96
N SER A 55 -1.74 20.00 1.17
CA SER A 55 -3.14 19.92 1.57
C SER A 55 -3.75 18.61 1.11
N GLY A 56 -4.93 18.30 1.65
CA GLY A 56 -5.63 17.09 1.28
C GLY A 56 -6.83 16.84 2.15
N ARG A 57 -7.42 15.68 1.94
CA ARG A 57 -8.58 15.22 2.70
C ARG A 57 -8.44 13.75 3.03
N VAL A 58 -8.83 13.39 4.25
CA VAL A 58 -8.85 12.00 4.71
C VAL A 58 -10.27 11.45 4.55
N TYR A 59 -10.42 10.28 3.94
CA TYR A 59 -11.68 9.64 3.57
C TYR A 59 -11.82 8.24 4.15
N ASP A 60 -13.07 7.82 4.34
CA ASP A 60 -13.43 6.43 4.62
C ASP A 60 -13.50 5.63 3.30
N PHE A 61 -12.57 4.68 3.13
CA PHE A 61 -12.49 3.86 1.93
C PHE A 61 -13.76 3.01 1.69
N SER A 62 -14.46 2.60 2.75
CA SER A 62 -15.68 1.78 2.62
C SER A 62 -16.86 2.53 1.97
N LYS A 63 -16.76 3.85 1.84
CA LYS A 63 -17.83 4.71 1.33
C LYS A 63 -17.62 5.16 -0.12
N LYS A 64 -16.73 4.50 -0.88
CA LYS A 64 -16.47 4.78 -2.31
C LYS A 64 -16.23 6.28 -2.57
N CYS A 65 -15.12 6.83 -2.08
CA CYS A 65 -14.84 8.29 -2.16
C CYS A 65 -15.82 9.17 -1.36
N GLY A 66 -16.43 8.61 -0.32
CA GLY A 66 -17.53 9.24 0.40
C GLY A 66 -17.09 10.34 1.37
N ASN A 67 -17.60 10.30 2.60
CA ASN A 67 -17.41 11.40 3.54
C ASN A 67 -15.97 11.46 4.06
N GLY A 68 -15.43 12.67 4.10
CA GLY A 68 -14.17 12.92 4.80
C GLY A 68 -14.32 12.68 6.31
N ILE A 69 -13.23 12.25 6.94
CA ILE A 69 -13.19 11.84 8.34
C ILE A 69 -12.69 13.02 9.19
N PRO A 70 -13.52 13.57 10.08
CA PRO A 70 -13.10 14.67 10.95
C PRO A 70 -12.26 14.17 12.14
N ASN A 71 -11.46 15.06 12.72
CA ASN A 71 -10.64 14.78 13.91
C ASN A 71 -9.67 13.59 13.75
N VAL A 72 -9.18 13.36 12.53
CA VAL A 72 -8.08 12.42 12.28
C VAL A 72 -6.79 13.05 12.76
N THR A 73 -5.99 12.29 13.47
CA THR A 73 -4.65 12.71 13.90
C THR A 73 -3.62 12.29 12.87
N LEU A 74 -2.88 13.26 12.33
CA LEU A 74 -1.76 13.06 11.43
C LEU A 74 -0.48 13.43 12.18
N GLU A 75 0.28 12.45 12.63
CA GLU A 75 1.66 12.65 13.09
C GLU A 75 2.56 12.67 11.84
N VAL A 76 3.27 13.78 11.64
CA VAL A 76 4.03 14.05 10.41
C VAL A 76 5.48 14.35 10.75
N TRP A 77 6.40 13.72 10.04
CA TRP A 77 7.82 14.02 10.13
C TRP A 77 8.51 13.92 8.77
N GLN A 78 9.55 14.73 8.58
CA GLN A 78 10.36 14.69 7.37
C GLN A 78 11.80 15.10 7.68
N ALA A 79 12.69 14.86 6.73
CA ALA A 79 14.03 15.43 6.76
C ALA A 79 13.99 16.95 6.47
N ASN A 80 15.01 17.65 6.94
CA ASN A 80 15.27 19.03 6.53
C ASN A 80 15.81 19.11 5.08
N TYR A 81 16.14 20.30 4.58
CA TYR A 81 16.63 20.48 3.21
C TYR A 81 17.94 19.75 2.89
N ASN A 82 18.73 19.39 3.90
CA ASN A 82 19.96 18.61 3.77
C ASN A 82 19.74 17.10 3.89
N GLY A 83 18.49 16.63 4.01
CA GLY A 83 18.19 15.21 4.20
C GLY A 83 18.46 14.69 5.62
N LEU A 84 18.50 15.58 6.61
CA LEU A 84 18.74 15.23 8.02
C LEU A 84 17.48 15.33 8.86
N TYR A 85 17.24 14.33 9.71
CA TYR A 85 16.16 14.31 10.69
C TYR A 85 16.63 14.84 12.05
N SER A 86 15.76 15.57 12.75
CA SER A 86 15.87 15.75 14.20
C SER A 86 15.58 14.40 14.86
N THR A 87 16.34 13.95 15.87
CA THR A 87 16.22 12.56 16.38
C THR A 87 15.90 12.46 17.86
N ASN A 88 15.66 13.58 18.55
CA ASN A 88 15.38 13.57 19.98
C ASN A 88 14.18 14.46 20.34
N GLU A 89 13.57 14.18 21.50
CA GLU A 89 12.34 14.83 21.98
C GLU A 89 12.53 16.30 22.41
N ASN A 90 13.75 16.83 22.34
CA ASN A 90 14.03 18.25 22.61
C ASN A 90 14.14 19.07 21.31
N ASP A 91 14.11 18.44 20.14
CA ASP A 91 14.15 19.07 18.83
C ASP A 91 13.03 18.55 17.93
N TRP A 92 12.00 19.38 17.76
CA TRP A 92 10.85 19.07 16.92
C TRP A 92 10.97 19.66 15.51
N THR A 93 12.17 20.02 15.05
CA THR A 93 12.39 20.52 13.70
C THR A 93 11.84 19.52 12.68
N CYS A 94 11.01 20.01 11.75
CA CYS A 94 10.31 19.20 10.74
C CYS A 94 9.41 18.07 11.32
N ARG A 95 8.92 18.19 12.56
CA ARG A 95 8.04 17.20 13.22
C ARG A 95 6.83 17.86 13.85
N GLY A 96 5.64 17.29 13.69
CA GLY A 96 4.43 17.84 14.29
C GLY A 96 3.20 16.98 14.11
N VAL A 97 2.16 17.35 14.84
CA VAL A 97 0.83 16.74 14.74
C VAL A 97 -0.15 17.74 14.14
N PHE A 98 -0.99 17.25 13.22
CA PHE A 98 -2.10 18.00 12.63
C PHE A 98 -3.40 17.23 12.80
N ILE A 99 -4.51 17.94 12.94
CA ILE A 99 -5.84 17.35 13.09
C ILE A 99 -6.72 17.77 11.93
N THR A 100 -7.43 16.83 11.30
CA THR A 100 -8.38 17.18 10.23
C THR A 100 -9.55 18.00 10.74
N ASP A 101 -10.03 18.92 9.89
CA ASP A 101 -11.21 19.73 10.18
C ASP A 101 -12.51 18.91 10.17
N LYS A 102 -13.65 19.58 10.38
CA LYS A 102 -14.98 18.94 10.39
C LYS A 102 -15.39 18.27 9.07
N TYR A 103 -14.71 18.58 7.98
CA TYR A 103 -14.92 17.97 6.67
C TYR A 103 -13.86 16.90 6.36
N GLY A 104 -12.84 16.74 7.19
CA GLY A 104 -11.73 15.81 6.99
C GLY A 104 -10.54 16.42 6.25
N ASN A 105 -10.51 17.73 6.05
CA ASN A 105 -9.40 18.40 5.38
C ASN A 105 -8.21 18.56 6.32
N TYR A 106 -7.01 18.43 5.78
CA TYR A 106 -5.77 18.87 6.43
C TYR A 106 -5.02 19.81 5.49
N ASN A 107 -4.26 20.73 6.06
CA ASN A 107 -3.31 21.54 5.32
C ASN A 107 -2.20 22.02 6.26
N PHE A 108 -1.00 22.15 5.73
CA PHE A 108 0.12 22.79 6.40
C PHE A 108 1.19 23.19 5.39
N SER A 109 1.95 24.23 5.72
CA SER A 109 3.17 24.59 5.01
C SER A 109 4.36 23.78 5.52
N THR A 110 5.34 23.56 4.66
CA THR A 110 6.64 22.98 5.00
C THR A 110 7.66 23.40 3.95
N ILE A 111 8.81 22.75 3.95
CA ILE A 111 9.81 22.80 2.88
C ILE A 111 9.76 21.51 2.08
N LEU A 112 10.18 21.54 0.82
CA LEU A 112 10.47 20.31 0.10
C LEU A 112 11.63 19.59 0.82
N PRO A 113 11.48 18.34 1.30
CA PRO A 113 12.52 17.66 2.05
C PRO A 113 13.74 17.37 1.16
N GLY A 114 14.92 17.46 1.75
CA GLY A 114 16.12 16.88 1.16
C GLY A 114 16.05 15.35 1.15
N ARG A 115 16.86 14.73 0.29
CA ARG A 115 16.95 13.27 0.19
C ARG A 115 17.84 12.70 1.28
N GLU A 116 17.36 11.64 1.94
CA GLU A 116 18.15 10.88 2.91
C GLU A 116 19.16 10.00 2.18
N SER A 117 20.45 10.10 2.55
CA SER A 117 21.50 9.26 1.97
C SER A 117 21.66 7.95 2.74
N ASP A 118 21.97 6.87 2.03
CA ASP A 118 22.38 5.60 2.64
C ASP A 118 23.84 5.57 3.12
N GLY A 119 24.60 6.64 2.86
CA GLY A 119 26.04 6.74 3.17
C GLY A 119 26.97 5.97 2.21
N LEU A 120 26.41 5.27 1.22
CA LEU A 120 27.12 4.48 0.21
C LEU A 120 27.00 5.09 -1.20
N GLY A 121 26.43 6.30 -1.29
CA GLY A 121 26.22 7.04 -2.54
C GLY A 121 24.82 6.90 -3.13
N GLY A 122 23.95 6.13 -2.48
CA GLY A 122 22.53 6.04 -2.79
C GLY A 122 21.69 7.00 -1.93
N TYR A 123 20.45 7.19 -2.37
CA TYR A 123 19.47 8.04 -1.69
C TYR A 123 18.10 7.39 -1.69
N ARG A 124 17.33 7.72 -0.67
CA ARG A 124 15.88 7.57 -0.70
C ARG A 124 15.27 8.77 -1.45
N PRO A 125 14.16 8.59 -2.18
CA PRO A 125 13.43 9.70 -2.77
C PRO A 125 12.99 10.68 -1.69
N ALA A 126 12.87 11.96 -2.04
CA ALA A 126 12.35 12.96 -1.12
C ALA A 126 10.96 12.52 -0.63
N ASN A 127 10.75 12.50 0.68
CA ASN A 127 9.53 11.95 1.27
C ASN A 127 9.11 12.68 2.56
N ILE A 128 7.82 12.58 2.86
CA ILE A 128 7.21 13.03 4.12
C ILE A 128 6.52 11.82 4.74
N HIS A 129 6.87 11.48 5.97
CA HIS A 129 6.27 10.37 6.68
C HIS A 129 4.98 10.78 7.40
N PHE A 130 4.04 9.85 7.46
CA PHE A 130 2.78 9.99 8.17
C PHE A 130 2.51 8.76 9.04
N LYS A 131 2.04 9.03 10.26
CA LYS A 131 1.35 8.05 11.09
C LYS A 131 -0.03 8.61 11.42
N ILE A 132 -1.06 7.90 10.97
CA ILE A 132 -2.42 8.42 10.89
C ILE A 132 -3.32 7.56 11.76
N THR A 133 -3.98 8.20 12.72
CA THR A 133 -4.90 7.54 13.64
C THR A 133 -6.27 8.21 13.59
N ALA A 134 -7.31 7.40 13.51
CA ALA A 134 -8.70 7.85 13.52
C ALA A 134 -9.57 6.82 14.25
N ASN A 135 -10.55 7.29 15.00
CA ASN A 135 -11.45 6.38 15.72
C ASN A 135 -12.26 5.52 14.73
N GLY A 136 -12.23 4.20 14.92
CA GLY A 136 -12.91 3.24 14.06
C GLY A 136 -12.15 2.86 12.78
N PHE A 137 -10.89 3.28 12.62
CA PHE A 137 -10.04 2.95 11.48
C PHE A 137 -8.74 2.28 11.93
N HIS A 138 -8.18 1.46 11.04
CA HIS A 138 -6.84 0.92 11.27
C HIS A 138 -5.84 2.08 11.25
N GLU A 139 -4.88 2.06 12.18
CA GLU A 139 -3.74 2.97 12.11
C GLU A 139 -3.01 2.76 10.77
N LEU A 140 -2.69 3.86 10.10
CA LEU A 140 -1.94 3.85 8.84
C LEU A 140 -0.58 4.50 9.06
N VAL A 141 0.48 3.73 8.89
CA VAL A 141 1.84 4.23 8.71
C VAL A 141 2.15 4.23 7.23
N THR A 142 2.58 5.37 6.70
CA THR A 142 2.82 5.54 5.27
C THR A 142 3.78 6.70 5.00
N GLN A 143 4.12 6.90 3.73
CA GLN A 143 5.00 7.96 3.25
C GLN A 143 4.43 8.59 1.99
N LEU A 144 4.61 9.90 1.85
CA LEU A 144 4.30 10.67 0.65
C LEU A 144 5.59 10.97 -0.10
N TYR A 145 5.61 10.69 -1.40
CA TYR A 145 6.69 10.93 -2.34
C TYR A 145 6.25 11.91 -3.44
N PHE A 146 7.22 12.40 -4.20
CA PHE A 146 6.99 13.42 -5.23
C PHE A 146 7.34 12.88 -6.61
N TYR A 147 6.41 13.09 -7.55
CA TYR A 147 6.59 12.72 -8.94
C TYR A 147 7.84 13.38 -9.54
N GLY A 148 8.56 12.62 -10.38
CA GLY A 148 9.77 13.10 -11.04
C GLY A 148 11.04 13.00 -10.19
N ASP A 149 10.97 12.54 -8.94
CA ASP A 149 12.17 12.23 -8.16
C ASP A 149 12.92 11.05 -8.78
N MET A 150 14.20 11.25 -9.10
CA MET A 150 15.05 10.25 -9.77
C MET A 150 15.36 9.01 -8.92
N PHE A 151 15.12 9.09 -7.61
CA PHE A 151 15.33 7.99 -6.65
C PHE A 151 14.03 7.26 -6.30
N LEU A 152 12.91 7.53 -6.95
CA LEU A 152 11.76 6.64 -6.88
C LEU A 152 12.16 5.22 -7.32
N SER A 153 11.43 4.22 -6.87
CA SER A 153 11.58 2.83 -7.31
C SER A 153 11.74 2.76 -8.84
N PRO A 154 12.76 2.05 -9.36
CA PRO A 154 13.58 1.04 -8.67
C PRO A 154 14.87 1.57 -8.02
N ASN A 155 15.09 2.88 -7.95
CA ASN A 155 16.35 3.47 -7.48
C ASN A 155 16.36 3.81 -5.98
N ASP A 156 15.24 3.61 -5.29
CA ASP A 156 15.11 3.83 -3.85
C ASP A 156 16.01 2.87 -3.08
N THR A 157 16.88 3.40 -2.22
CA THR A 157 17.77 2.57 -1.39
C THR A 157 17.03 1.81 -0.30
N CYS A 158 15.80 2.21 0.03
CA CYS A 158 14.94 1.45 0.91
C CYS A 158 14.24 0.31 0.17
N GLN A 159 14.74 -0.92 0.35
CA GLN A 159 14.26 -2.10 -0.37
C GLN A 159 12.82 -2.52 -0.02
N THR A 160 12.33 -2.14 1.16
CA THR A 160 10.97 -2.48 1.61
C THR A 160 9.99 -1.31 1.51
N CYS A 161 10.47 -0.12 1.14
CA CYS A 161 9.63 1.05 1.00
C CYS A 161 8.80 1.00 -0.29
N ASN A 162 7.63 1.63 -0.27
CA ASN A 162 6.65 1.53 -1.35
C ASN A 162 6.62 2.77 -2.25
N SER A 163 7.79 3.30 -2.62
CA SER A 163 7.91 4.48 -3.49
C SER A 163 7.50 4.24 -4.95
N SER A 164 7.11 3.01 -5.32
CA SER A 164 6.44 2.71 -6.59
C SER A 164 4.91 2.85 -6.54
N SER A 165 4.32 3.02 -5.35
CA SER A 165 2.86 3.07 -5.23
C SER A 165 2.30 4.36 -5.84
N PRO A 166 1.31 4.27 -6.75
CA PRO A 166 0.65 5.44 -7.30
C PRO A 166 -0.22 6.17 -6.26
N THR A 167 -0.53 5.54 -5.11
CA THR A 167 -1.30 6.19 -4.04
C THR A 167 -0.44 7.05 -3.12
N LEU A 168 0.90 6.93 -3.25
CA LEU A 168 1.88 7.58 -2.40
C LEU A 168 2.72 8.61 -3.14
N VAL A 169 2.54 8.78 -4.46
CA VAL A 169 3.30 9.71 -5.29
C VAL A 169 2.38 10.79 -5.82
N ILE A 170 2.66 12.06 -5.49
CA ILE A 170 1.90 13.21 -6.00
C ILE A 170 2.71 14.05 -6.96
N GLU A 171 2.02 14.68 -7.91
CA GLU A 171 2.57 15.77 -8.70
C GLU A 171 2.48 17.08 -7.89
N LEU A 172 3.47 17.94 -8.09
CA LEU A 172 3.53 19.25 -7.45
C LEU A 172 3.31 20.33 -8.50
N GLU A 173 2.47 21.31 -8.16
CA GLU A 173 2.23 22.49 -8.98
C GLU A 173 3.04 23.66 -8.45
N SER A 174 3.84 24.31 -9.29
CA SER A 174 4.56 25.52 -8.87
C SER A 174 3.61 26.72 -8.85
N ILE A 175 3.66 27.49 -7.76
CA ILE A 175 3.02 28.80 -7.69
C ILE A 175 3.91 29.83 -8.40
N GLU A 176 3.33 30.96 -8.79
CA GLU A 176 3.93 32.06 -9.58
C GLU A 176 5.34 32.54 -9.15
N ASP A 177 5.77 32.26 -7.91
CA ASP A 177 7.10 32.62 -7.40
C ASP A 177 8.22 31.61 -7.73
N PHE A 178 7.89 30.46 -8.35
CA PHE A 178 8.76 29.30 -8.65
C PHE A 178 9.51 28.73 -7.44
N LYS A 179 9.18 29.17 -6.23
CA LYS A 179 9.82 28.79 -4.97
C LYS A 179 8.87 28.08 -4.04
N THR A 180 7.57 28.23 -4.27
CA THR A 180 6.52 27.56 -3.54
C THR A 180 5.84 26.58 -4.48
N ALA A 181 5.75 25.33 -4.05
CA ALA A 181 4.96 24.31 -4.69
C ALA A 181 3.70 24.01 -3.87
N GLU A 182 2.61 23.66 -4.53
CA GLU A 182 1.43 23.07 -3.91
C GLU A 182 1.35 21.59 -4.23
N GLY A 183 1.01 20.81 -3.21
CA GLY A 183 0.68 19.40 -3.33
C GLY A 183 -0.70 19.15 -2.74
N TYR A 184 -1.49 18.34 -3.45
CA TYR A 184 -2.77 17.85 -2.95
C TYR A 184 -2.73 16.32 -2.85
N TRP A 185 -2.97 15.77 -1.65
CA TRP A 185 -2.91 14.33 -1.43
C TRP A 185 -4.10 13.83 -0.63
N GLU A 186 -4.91 12.98 -1.26
CA GLU A 186 -6.06 12.33 -0.61
C GLU A 186 -5.63 11.05 0.08
N ILE A 187 -6.12 10.86 1.30
CA ILE A 187 -5.77 9.71 2.14
C ILE A 187 -7.03 8.90 2.37
N PHE A 188 -7.04 7.63 2.00
CA PHE A 188 -8.15 6.71 2.17
C PHE A 188 -7.82 5.72 3.27
N LEU A 189 -8.54 5.79 4.39
CA LEU A 189 -8.33 4.90 5.53
C LEU A 189 -9.24 3.67 5.45
N ASN A 190 -8.70 2.53 5.87
CA ASN A 190 -9.44 1.28 5.99
C ASN A 190 -10.18 1.25 7.34
N PRO A 191 -11.52 1.19 7.37
CA PRO A 191 -12.26 1.10 8.63
C PRO A 191 -12.01 -0.26 9.31
N ILE A 192 -11.93 -0.24 10.65
CA ILE A 192 -12.00 -1.46 11.44
C ILE A 192 -13.42 -1.99 11.26
N GLN A 193 -13.55 -3.15 10.64
CA GLN A 193 -14.84 -3.81 10.57
C GLN A 193 -15.27 -4.15 12.01
N SER A 194 -16.31 -3.47 12.49
CA SER A 194 -16.98 -3.91 13.70
C SER A 194 -17.47 -5.33 13.45
N ILE A 195 -16.99 -6.30 14.22
CA ILE A 195 -17.65 -7.60 14.31
C ILE A 195 -18.99 -7.33 14.98
N THR A 196 -19.99 -6.89 14.21
CA THR A 196 -21.38 -7.04 14.62
C THR A 196 -21.61 -8.54 14.64
N SER A 197 -21.59 -9.12 15.84
CA SER A 197 -21.95 -10.50 16.14
C SER A 197 -23.42 -10.74 15.84
N THR A 198 -23.80 -10.65 14.57
CA THR A 198 -25.10 -10.98 13.99
C THR A 198 -24.95 -11.54 12.57
N THR A 199 -23.81 -12.15 12.23
CA THR A 199 -23.78 -13.17 11.17
C THR A 199 -24.04 -14.50 11.85
N THR A 200 -25.31 -14.88 11.86
CA THR A 200 -25.83 -16.12 12.40
C THR A 200 -25.00 -17.31 11.92
N GLN A 201 -24.81 -18.28 12.81
CA GLN A 201 -24.25 -19.62 12.55
C GLN A 201 -24.87 -20.30 11.30
N ALA A 202 -26.04 -19.83 10.85
CA ALA A 202 -26.74 -20.21 9.62
C ALA A 202 -26.01 -19.85 8.31
N THR A 203 -25.17 -18.80 8.26
CA THR A 203 -24.44 -18.45 7.04
C THR A 203 -23.19 -19.33 6.87
N LEU A 204 -22.45 -19.57 7.97
CA LEU A 204 -21.31 -20.48 7.98
C LEU A 204 -21.72 -21.94 7.71
N SER A 205 -22.88 -22.38 8.24
CA SER A 205 -23.41 -23.73 7.94
C SER A 205 -23.80 -23.92 6.48
N ASN A 206 -24.10 -22.85 5.74
CA ASN A 206 -24.47 -22.90 4.33
C ASN A 206 -23.28 -22.65 3.38
N LEU A 207 -22.23 -21.95 3.84
CA LEU A 207 -21.02 -21.73 3.05
C LEU A 207 -20.18 -23.00 2.92
N ILE A 208 -20.03 -23.77 4.01
CA ILE A 208 -19.17 -24.97 4.00
C ILE A 208 -19.68 -26.02 3.00
N PRO A 209 -20.98 -26.41 2.97
CA PRO A 209 -21.50 -27.34 1.98
C PRO A 209 -21.38 -26.81 0.54
N ASN A 210 -21.62 -25.51 0.31
CA ASN A 210 -21.51 -24.91 -1.02
C ASN A 210 -20.07 -24.91 -1.55
N ILE A 211 -19.08 -24.61 -0.72
CA ILE A 211 -17.67 -24.67 -1.12
C ILE A 211 -17.26 -26.11 -1.42
N ILE A 212 -17.71 -27.07 -0.61
CA ILE A 212 -17.44 -28.49 -0.85
C ILE A 212 -18.04 -28.91 -2.19
N GLN A 213 -19.33 -28.64 -2.41
CA GLN A 213 -20.06 -29.11 -3.59
C GLN A 213 -19.63 -28.40 -4.89
N HIS A 214 -19.33 -27.10 -4.84
CA HIS A 214 -19.12 -26.31 -6.05
C HIS A 214 -17.65 -25.99 -6.35
N ILE A 215 -16.74 -26.22 -5.41
CA ILE A 215 -15.31 -25.90 -5.60
C ILE A 215 -14.45 -27.15 -5.37
N ILE A 216 -14.59 -27.81 -4.23
CA ILE A 216 -13.69 -28.92 -3.85
C ILE A 216 -14.02 -30.20 -4.63
N GLU A 217 -15.28 -30.64 -4.65
CA GLU A 217 -15.70 -31.85 -5.36
C GLU A 217 -15.39 -31.80 -6.87
N PRO A 218 -15.70 -30.71 -7.60
CA PRO A 218 -15.35 -30.62 -9.03
C PRO A 218 -13.84 -30.60 -9.27
N ALA A 219 -13.05 -30.00 -8.36
CA ALA A 219 -11.60 -29.99 -8.48
C ALA A 219 -10.99 -31.38 -8.25
N ILE A 220 -11.50 -32.13 -7.28
CA ILE A 220 -11.11 -33.52 -7.03
C ILE A 220 -11.51 -34.40 -8.21
N GLN A 221 -12.75 -34.28 -8.69
CA GLN A 221 -13.21 -35.04 -9.84
C GLN A 221 -12.40 -34.73 -11.10
N GLY A 222 -12.10 -33.45 -11.36
CA GLY A 222 -11.25 -33.05 -12.47
C GLY A 222 -9.80 -33.55 -12.35
N ALA A 223 -9.29 -33.76 -11.14
CA ALA A 223 -8.00 -34.41 -10.91
C ALA A 223 -8.08 -35.93 -11.16
N ILE A 224 -9.16 -36.58 -10.70
CA ILE A 224 -9.43 -38.00 -10.96
C ILE A 224 -9.58 -38.24 -12.47
N ASP A 225 -10.36 -37.44 -13.19
CA ASP A 225 -10.58 -37.57 -14.63
C ASP A 225 -9.28 -37.43 -15.44
N LYS A 226 -8.30 -36.69 -14.94
CA LYS A 226 -6.97 -36.57 -15.57
C LYS A 226 -6.07 -37.77 -15.29
N VAL A 227 -6.20 -38.39 -14.13
CA VAL A 227 -5.35 -39.53 -13.70
C VAL A 227 -5.94 -40.86 -14.14
N GLN A 228 -7.27 -40.97 -14.24
CA GLN A 228 -7.98 -42.21 -14.54
C GLN A 228 -7.57 -42.85 -15.87
N PRO A 229 -7.38 -42.10 -16.98
CA PRO A 229 -6.90 -42.67 -18.24
C PRO A 229 -5.49 -43.26 -18.12
N ILE A 230 -4.59 -42.60 -17.38
CA ILE A 230 -3.22 -43.08 -17.12
C ILE A 230 -3.27 -44.39 -16.33
N VAL A 231 -4.14 -44.46 -15.33
CA VAL A 231 -4.36 -45.67 -14.54
C VAL A 231 -4.96 -46.79 -15.39
N ASP A 232 -5.90 -46.48 -16.28
CA ASP A 232 -6.54 -47.46 -17.15
C ASP A 232 -5.59 -47.99 -18.24
N ASP A 233 -4.74 -47.13 -18.79
CA ASP A 233 -3.65 -47.53 -19.71
C ASP A 233 -2.58 -48.37 -19.00
N ALA A 234 -2.33 -48.11 -17.71
CA ALA A 234 -1.36 -48.86 -16.91
C ALA A 234 -1.90 -50.22 -16.41
N LYS A 235 -3.22 -50.40 -16.27
CA LYS A 235 -3.85 -51.65 -15.78
C LYS A 235 -3.45 -52.92 -16.55
N PRO A 236 -3.48 -52.98 -17.90
CA PRO A 236 -3.06 -54.17 -18.63
C PRO A 236 -1.57 -54.45 -18.45
N ILE A 237 -0.72 -53.41 -18.40
CA ILE A 237 0.72 -53.54 -18.14
C ILE A 237 0.92 -54.17 -16.75
N ILE A 238 0.33 -53.61 -15.71
CA ILE A 238 0.43 -54.11 -14.33
C ILE A 238 -0.04 -55.57 -14.23
N LYS A 239 -1.06 -55.97 -14.99
CA LYS A 239 -1.57 -57.34 -15.04
C LYS A 239 -0.62 -58.31 -15.76
N GLU A 240 0.08 -57.88 -16.80
CA GLU A 240 1.07 -58.69 -17.52
C GLU A 240 2.37 -58.88 -16.73
N VAL A 241 2.84 -57.86 -16.01
CA VAL A 241 4.09 -57.93 -15.21
C VAL A 241 3.86 -58.26 -13.73
N GLY A 242 2.65 -58.66 -13.35
CA GLY A 242 2.33 -59.19 -12.02
C GLY A 242 2.46 -58.20 -10.86
N GLY A 243 2.48 -56.89 -11.15
CA GLY A 243 2.58 -55.83 -10.14
C GLY A 243 3.96 -55.62 -9.51
N ASP A 244 5.00 -56.31 -9.97
CA ASP A 244 6.37 -56.08 -9.48
C ASP A 244 6.99 -54.85 -10.16
N ILE A 245 7.29 -53.81 -9.35
CA ILE A 245 7.90 -52.55 -9.78
C ILE A 245 9.25 -52.78 -10.48
N GLN A 246 10.00 -53.80 -10.07
CA GLN A 246 11.30 -54.11 -10.67
C GLN A 246 11.14 -54.70 -12.08
N THR A 247 10.12 -55.54 -12.27
CA THR A 247 9.74 -56.10 -13.58
C THR A 247 9.14 -55.02 -14.51
N ILE A 248 8.34 -54.09 -13.98
CA ILE A 248 7.81 -52.93 -14.75
C ILE A 248 8.96 -52.06 -15.27
N ASN A 249 9.94 -51.71 -14.43
CA ASN A 249 11.10 -50.91 -14.84
C ASN A 249 11.97 -51.61 -15.89
N ASN A 250 12.09 -52.93 -15.83
CA ASN A 250 12.83 -53.71 -16.82
C ASN A 250 12.09 -53.86 -18.16
N PHE A 251 10.75 -53.85 -18.15
CA PHE A 251 9.94 -53.83 -19.37
C PHE A 251 10.14 -52.52 -20.15
N PHE A 252 10.11 -51.36 -19.48
CA PHE A 252 10.30 -50.07 -20.15
C PHE A 252 11.72 -49.88 -20.72
N LYS A 253 12.76 -50.39 -20.06
CA LYS A 253 14.15 -50.40 -20.58
C LYS A 253 14.36 -51.18 -21.88
N ARG A 254 13.42 -52.04 -22.28
CA ARG A 254 13.50 -52.79 -23.56
C ARG A 254 12.99 -51.99 -24.76
N PHE A 255 12.25 -50.90 -24.53
CA PHE A 255 11.71 -50.04 -25.57
C PHE A 255 12.39 -48.65 -25.61
N GLY A 256 13.49 -48.48 -24.86
CA GLY A 256 14.34 -47.30 -24.79
C GLY A 256 15.50 -47.51 -23.82
#